data_AF-A0A3T0MY28-F1
#
_entry.id   AF-A0A3T0MY28-F1
#
_cell.length_a   1.000
_cell.length_b   1.000
_cell.length_c   1.000
_cell.angle_alpha   90.00
_cell.angle_beta   90.00
_cell.angle_gamma   90.00
#
_symmetry.space_group_name_H-M   'P 1'
#
loop_
_entity.id
_entity.type
_entity.pdbx_description
1 polymer ?
#
loop_
_entity_poly.entity_id
_entity_poly.type
_entity_poly.pdbx_seq_one_letter_code
_entity_poly.pdbx_strand_id
1 'polypeptide(L)' 'MSEYEDILHGLGLVLVEIRASDNINKSKGLADIVHNVPANIRQGAEPDMIREDILLRADRYKVREMFAQYFKVGRDGL' A
#
# COMPACT_ATOMS: atom_id res chain seq x y z
N MET A 1 -0.32 -2.47 -17.77
CA MET A 1 -1.03 -2.79 -16.52
C MET A 1 -1.87 -1.57 -16.20
N SER A 2 -3.16 -1.74 -15.92
CA SER A 2 -4.00 -0.62 -15.47
C SER A 2 -3.53 -0.16 -14.09
N GLU A 3 -3.75 1.10 -13.73
CA GLU A 3 -3.27 1.64 -12.45
C GLU A 3 -3.84 0.89 -11.23
N TYR A 4 -5.08 0.41 -11.34
CA TYR A 4 -5.69 -0.46 -10.33
C TYR A 4 -5.03 -1.83 -10.26
N GLU A 5 -4.55 -2.39 -11.38
CA GLU A 5 -3.78 -3.63 -11.36
C GLU A 5 -2.44 -3.46 -10.64
N ASP A 6 -1.75 -2.32 -10.78
CA ASP A 6 -0.55 -2.01 -10.00
C ASP A 6 -0.86 -1.93 -8.50
N ILE A 7 -1.97 -1.28 -8.13
CA ILE A 7 -2.42 -1.19 -6.73
C ILE A 7 -2.74 -2.57 -6.16
N LEU A 8 -3.48 -3.40 -6.91
CA LEU A 8 -3.82 -4.76 -6.50
C LEU A 8 -2.57 -5.65 -6.40
N HIS A 9 -1.60 -5.46 -7.29
CA HIS A 9 -0.31 -6.13 -7.21
C HIS A 9 0.44 -5.76 -5.93
N GLY A 10 0.55 -4.46 -5.63
CA GLY A 10 1.17 -3.96 -4.39
C GLY A 10 0.46 -4.47 -3.14
N LEU A 11 -0.87 -4.50 -3.13
CA LEU A 11 -1.67 -5.10 -2.06
C LEU A 11 -1.31 -6.59 -1.89
N GLY A 12 -1.18 -7.34 -2.98
CA GLY A 12 -0.76 -8.74 -2.97
C GLY A 12 0.60 -8.94 -2.31
N LEU A 13 1.59 -8.10 -2.63
CA LEU A 13 2.92 -8.15 -2.00
C LEU A 13 2.85 -7.92 -0.49
N VAL A 14 2.04 -6.94 -0.05
CA VAL A 14 1.88 -6.65 1.39
C VAL A 14 1.21 -7.83 2.12
N LEU A 15 0.23 -8.49 1.50
CA LEU A 15 -0.41 -9.68 2.10
C LEU A 15 0.59 -10.85 2.25
N VAL A 16 1.51 -11.03 1.28
CA VAL A 16 2.59 -12.01 1.38
C VAL A 16 3.53 -11.67 2.55
N GLU A 17 3.92 -10.39 2.68
CA GLU A 17 4.77 -9.92 3.76
C GLU A 17 4.13 -10.12 5.15
N ILE A 18 2.83 -9.81 5.29
CA ILE A 18 2.06 -10.05 6.51
C ILE A 18 2.06 -11.53 6.87
N ARG A 19 1.84 -12.41 5.89
CA ARG A 19 1.81 -13.87 6.07
C ARG A 19 3.18 -14.42 6.46
N ALA A 20 4.26 -13.87 5.91
CA ALA A 20 5.63 -14.34 6.15
C ALA A 20 6.25 -13.79 7.44
N SER A 21 5.66 -12.77 8.06
CA SER A 21 6.21 -12.10 9.24
C SER A 21 5.83 -12.80 10.54
N ASP A 22 6.82 -13.21 11.32
CA ASP A 22 6.65 -13.71 12.70
C ASP A 22 6.44 -12.57 13.72
N ASN A 23 6.58 -11.30 13.31
CA ASN A 23 6.38 -10.14 14.17
C ASN A 23 4.95 -9.59 14.01
N ILE A 24 4.11 -9.85 15.01
CA ILE A 24 2.70 -9.42 15.01
C ILE A 24 2.52 -7.90 14.92
N ASN A 25 3.43 -7.11 15.51
CA ASN A 25 3.33 -5.64 15.46
C ASN A 25 3.63 -5.13 14.05
N LYS A 26 4.61 -5.73 13.37
CA LYS A 26 4.87 -5.45 11.95
C LYS A 26 3.66 -5.81 11.11
N SER A 27 3.10 -7.01 11.27
CA SER A 27 1.94 -7.47 10.50
C SER A 27 0.72 -6.56 10.70
N LYS A 28 0.46 -6.11 11.93
CA LYS A 28 -0.60 -5.12 12.22
C LYS A 28 -0.35 -3.79 11.52
N GLY A 29 0.86 -3.24 11.61
CA GLY A 29 1.21 -1.98 10.93
C GLY A 29 1.02 -2.06 9.42
N LEU A 30 1.45 -3.16 8.80
CA LEU A 30 1.26 -3.41 7.37
C LEU A 30 -0.23 -3.51 7.00
N ALA A 31 -1.03 -4.23 7.79
CA ALA A 31 -2.47 -4.33 7.57
C ALA A 31 -3.17 -2.97 7.69
N ASP A 32 -2.82 -2.18 8.72
CA ASP A 32 -3.38 -0.83 8.93
C ASP A 32 -3.12 0.10 7.74
N ILE A 33 -1.97 -0.02 7.09
CA ILE A 33 -1.63 0.79 5.92
C ILE A 33 -2.55 0.46 4.73
N VAL A 34 -2.87 -0.81 4.49
CA VAL A 34 -3.55 -1.24 3.24
C VAL A 34 -5.01 -1.64 3.39
N HIS A 35 -5.55 -1.75 4.61
CA HIS A 35 -6.90 -2.30 4.82
C HIS A 35 -8.01 -1.53 4.08
N ASN A 36 -7.81 -0.25 3.78
CA ASN A 36 -8.80 0.58 3.09
C ASN A 36 -8.72 0.49 1.56
N VAL A 37 -7.67 -0.11 1.00
CA VAL A 37 -7.49 -0.24 -0.45
C VAL A 37 -8.70 -0.89 -1.14
N PRO A 38 -9.24 -2.04 -0.66
CA PRO A 38 -10.41 -2.66 -1.29
C PRO A 38 -11.67 -1.77 -1.24
N ALA A 39 -11.86 -1.03 -0.13
CA ALA A 39 -13.00 -0.14 0.03
C ALA A 39 -12.89 1.07 -0.92
N ASN A 40 -11.70 1.65 -1.05
CA ASN A 40 -11.45 2.78 -1.94
C ASN A 40 -11.67 2.39 -3.42
N ILE A 41 -11.15 1.22 -3.84
CA ILE A 41 -11.38 0.70 -5.20
C ILE A 41 -12.88 0.52 -5.46
N ARG A 42 -13.61 -0.10 -4.51
CA ARG A 42 -15.06 -0.29 -4.64
C ARG A 42 -15.83 1.02 -4.76
N GLN A 43 -15.37 2.08 -4.10
CA GLN A 43 -15.97 3.41 -4.15
C GLN A 43 -15.62 4.20 -5.42
N GLY A 44 -14.74 3.66 -6.28
CA GLY A 44 -14.27 4.36 -7.48
C GLY A 44 -13.28 5.49 -7.18
N ALA A 45 -12.54 5.40 -6.07
CA ALA A 45 -11.50 6.37 -5.77
C ALA A 45 -10.38 6.28 -6.80
N GLU A 46 -9.94 7.43 -7.31
CA GLU A 46 -8.85 7.51 -8.29
C GLU A 46 -7.57 6.82 -7.79
N PRO A 47 -6.81 6.13 -8.66
CA PRO A 47 -5.61 5.39 -8.28
C PRO A 47 -4.58 6.22 -7.50
N ASP A 48 -4.36 7.47 -7.89
CA ASP A 48 -3.42 8.36 -7.21
C ASP A 48 -3.84 8.69 -5.78
N MET A 49 -5.14 8.92 -5.54
CA MET A 49 -5.64 9.13 -4.18
C MET A 49 -5.42 7.89 -3.30
N ILE A 50 -5.56 6.70 -3.87
CA ILE A 50 -5.30 5.44 -3.14
C ILE A 50 -3.81 5.35 -2.79
N ARG A 51 -2.91 5.64 -3.74
CA ARG A 51 -1.46 5.63 -3.51
C ARG A 51 -1.05 6.65 -2.44
N GLU A 52 -1.60 7.85 -2.48
CA GLU A 52 -1.33 8.90 -1.49
C GLU A 52 -1.78 8.51 -0.08
N ASP A 53 -2.99 7.96 0.07
CA ASP A 53 -3.51 7.48 1.36
C ASP A 53 -2.60 6.36 1.94
N ILE A 54 -2.15 5.43 1.09
CA ILE A 54 -1.20 4.38 1.48
C ILE A 54 0.11 4.99 1.96
N LEU A 55 0.72 5.90 1.19
CA LEU A 55 2.00 6.51 1.53
C LEU A 55 1.93 7.35 2.80
N LEU A 56 0.84 8.09 3.01
CA LEU A 56 0.60 8.89 4.21
C LEU A 56 0.49 8.03 5.46
N ARG A 57 -0.09 6.83 5.37
CA ARG A 57 -0.11 5.86 6.47
C ARG A 57 1.25 5.19 6.65
N ALA A 58 1.92 4.84 5.56
CA ALA A 58 3.24 4.23 5.59
C ALA A 58 4.29 5.11 6.27
N ASP A 59 4.18 6.45 6.14
CA ASP A 59 5.02 7.40 6.87
C ASP A 59 4.89 7.29 8.38
N ARG A 60 3.67 7.09 8.91
CA ARG A 60 3.44 6.92 10.36
C ARG A 60 4.18 5.72 10.92
N TYR A 61 4.42 4.72 10.07
CA TYR A 61 5.12 3.48 10.40
C TYR A 61 6.58 3.46 9.92
N LYS A 62 7.10 4.55 9.33
CA LYS A 62 8.46 4.67 8.78
C LYS A 62 8.80 3.62 7.71
N VAL A 63 7.80 3.20 6.92
CA VAL A 63 7.94 2.19 5.85
C VAL A 63 7.56 2.74 4.47
N ARG A 64 7.52 4.06 4.30
CA ARG A 64 7.13 4.75 3.07
C ARG A 64 7.87 4.23 1.83
N GLU A 65 9.19 4.09 1.91
CA GLU A 65 10.02 3.67 0.77
C GLU A 65 9.65 2.27 0.26
N MET A 66 9.39 1.33 1.18
CA MET A 66 8.93 -0.01 0.83
C MET A 66 7.60 0.04 0.06
N PHE A 67 6.67 0.87 0.52
CA PHE A 67 5.38 1.05 -0.14
C PHE A 67 5.49 1.80 -1.48
N ALA A 68 6.37 2.79 -1.61
CA ALA A 68 6.61 3.47 -2.88
C ALA A 68 7.07 2.48 -3.97
N GLN A 69 7.88 1.48 -3.60
CA GLN A 69 8.30 0.41 -4.50
C GLN A 69 7.14 -0.54 -4.87
N TYR A 70 6.35 -0.97 -3.89
CA TYR A 70 5.24 -1.92 -4.12
C TYR A 70 4.12 -1.33 -4.97
N PHE A 71 3.89 -0.03 -4.88
CA PHE A 71 2.81 0.66 -5.59
C PHE A 71 3.29 1.49 -6.80
N LYS A 72 4.55 1.29 -7.22
CA LYS A 72 5.21 1.95 -8.36
C LYS A 72 4.91 3.45 -8.46
N VAL A 73 5.04 4.14 -7.34
CA VAL A 73 4.88 5.59 -7.32
C VAL A 73 6.09 6.20 -8.03
N GLY A 74 5.83 7.02 -9.06
CA GLY A 74 6.89 7.63 -9.87
C GLY A 74 7.93 8.33 -9.01
N ARG A 75 9.21 8.20 -9.36
CA ARG A 75 10.35 8.86 -8.67
C ARG A 75 10.38 10.39 -8.87
N ASP A 76 9.37 10.98 -9.48
CA ASP A 76 9.40 12.36 -10.00
C ASP A 76 8.44 13.30 -9.24
N GLY A 77 8.35 13.14 -7.92
CA GLY A 77 7.47 13.95 -7.05
C GLY A 77 8.10 14.37 -5.72
N LEU A 78 9.43 14.46 -5.65
CA LEU A 78 10.18 15.11 -4.56
C LEU A 78 11.08 16.20 -5.14
#